data_AF-A0A4V1LA78-F1
#
_entry.id   AF-A0A4V1LA78-F1
#
_cell.length_a   1.000
_cell.length_b   1.000
_cell.length_c   1.000
_cell.angle_alpha   90.00
_cell.angle_beta   90.00
_cell.angle_gamma   90.00
#
_symmetry.space_group_name_H-M   'P 1'
#
loop_
_entity.id
_entity.type
_entity.pdbx_description
1 polymer ?
#
loop_
_entity_poly.entity_id
_entity_poly.type
_entity_poly.pdbx_seq_one_letter_code
_entity_poly.pdbx_strand_id
1 'polypeptide(L)'
;MHLDGKQSHPMLLCYRCLDSGVGIGHNAIPATKYWFLQNGATATMVENQDDALKSHRADIILSRNPEHDPLIVSHGYTKVYSDYSKRNRDVSVDVYVKAPTP
;
A
#
# COMPACT_ATOMS: atom_id res chain seq x y z
N MET A 1 -24.57 -8.24 18.34
CA MET A 1 -23.49 -7.23 18.41
C MET A 1 -23.68 -6.27 17.25
N HIS A 2 -24.18 -5.07 17.52
CA HIS A 2 -24.25 -3.99 16.53
C HIS A 2 -22.85 -3.36 16.43
N LEU A 3 -22.27 -3.37 15.24
CA LEU A 3 -21.10 -2.55 14.92
C LEU A 3 -21.61 -1.15 14.58
N ASP A 4 -21.88 -0.34 15.60
CA ASP A 4 -21.99 1.10 15.44
C ASP A 4 -20.59 1.63 15.13
N GLY A 5 -20.25 1.68 13.84
CA GLY A 5 -18.94 2.12 13.39
C GLY A 5 -19.05 2.65 11.99
N LYS A 6 -18.99 3.98 11.86
CA LYS A 6 -18.81 4.70 10.59
C LYS A 6 -17.84 3.90 9.72
N GLN A 7 -18.31 3.37 8.59
CA GLN A 7 -17.50 2.51 7.73
C GLN A 7 -16.36 3.36 7.15
N SER A 8 -15.23 3.41 7.83
CA SER A 8 -14.05 4.14 7.37
C SER A 8 -13.56 3.43 6.12
N HIS A 9 -13.61 4.14 5.00
CA HIS A 9 -13.04 3.66 3.76
C HIS A 9 -11.53 3.45 3.94
N PRO A 10 -10.98 2.25 3.68
CA PRO A 10 -9.57 1.99 3.90
C PRO A 10 -8.72 2.86 2.98
N MET A 11 -7.65 3.44 3.51
CA MET A 11 -6.69 4.18 2.71
C MET A 11 -5.62 3.24 2.14
N LEU A 12 -5.39 3.31 0.83
CA LEU A 12 -4.49 2.44 0.10
C LEU A 12 -3.28 3.21 -0.44
N LEU A 13 -2.09 2.64 -0.29
CA LEU A 13 -0.87 3.13 -0.92
C LEU A 13 -0.25 2.06 -1.83
N CYS A 14 -0.22 2.32 -3.14
CA CYS A 14 0.66 1.60 -4.06
C CYS A 14 2.07 2.20 -3.91
N TYR A 15 2.92 1.56 -3.13
CA TYR A 15 4.21 2.11 -2.73
C TYR A 15 5.28 1.89 -3.79
N ARG A 16 5.66 2.99 -4.46
CA ARG A 16 6.67 3.07 -5.52
C ARG A 16 6.43 2.04 -6.64
N CYS A 17 5.16 1.71 -6.90
CA CYS A 17 4.77 0.72 -7.89
C CYS A 17 3.41 1.06 -8.49
N LEU A 18 3.24 0.81 -9.80
CA LEU A 18 1.92 0.94 -10.45
C LEU A 18 0.89 0.06 -9.75
N ASP A 19 -0.36 0.50 -9.81
CA ASP A 19 -1.50 -0.32 -9.38
C ASP A 19 -1.37 -1.74 -9.96
N SER A 20 -1.58 -2.72 -9.11
CA SER A 20 -1.48 -4.15 -9.43
C SER A 20 -2.72 -4.68 -10.13
N GLY A 21 -3.79 -3.89 -10.20
CA GLY A 21 -5.09 -4.39 -10.63
C GLY A 21 -5.64 -5.42 -9.64
N VAL A 22 -5.05 -5.52 -8.44
CA VAL A 22 -5.66 -6.21 -7.30
C VAL A 22 -7.05 -5.62 -7.15
N GLY A 23 -8.06 -6.49 -7.01
CA GLY A 23 -9.45 -6.10 -6.83
C GLY A 23 -9.65 -5.32 -5.53
N ILE A 24 -9.27 -4.06 -5.55
CA ILE A 24 -9.48 -3.11 -4.48
C ILE A 24 -10.94 -2.72 -4.56
N GLY A 25 -11.66 -2.83 -3.44
CA GLY A 25 -13.05 -2.41 -3.40
C GLY A 25 -13.18 -0.97 -3.89
N HIS A 26 -14.23 -0.67 -4.67
CA HIS A 26 -14.48 0.66 -5.25
C HIS A 26 -14.52 1.81 -4.24
N ASN A 27 -14.66 1.46 -2.95
CA ASN A 27 -14.70 2.38 -1.82
C ASN A 27 -13.35 2.62 -1.14
N ALA A 28 -12.25 2.02 -1.60
CA ALA A 28 -10.93 2.35 -1.04
C ALA A 28 -10.50 3.75 -1.49
N ILE A 29 -9.84 4.49 -0.60
CA ILE A 29 -9.36 5.84 -0.86
C ILE A 29 -7.85 5.79 -1.08
N PRO A 30 -7.29 6.46 -2.09
CA PRO A 30 -5.85 6.49 -2.26
C PRO A 30 -5.21 7.36 -1.16
N ALA A 31 -4.19 6.82 -0.47
CA ALA A 31 -3.42 7.54 0.54
C ALA A 31 -2.59 8.68 -0.05
N THR A 32 -2.30 8.61 -1.36
CA THR A 32 -1.64 9.67 -2.14
C THR A 32 -2.33 9.87 -3.47
N LYS A 33 -2.32 11.10 -4.00
CA LYS A 33 -2.93 11.43 -5.30
C LYS A 33 -2.28 10.73 -6.50
N TYR A 34 -1.09 10.13 -6.31
CA TYR A 34 -0.20 9.67 -7.39
C TYR A 34 -0.14 8.15 -7.55
N TRP A 35 -1.06 7.40 -6.94
CA TRP A 35 -1.09 5.93 -7.02
C TRP A 35 -1.14 5.39 -8.46
N PHE A 36 -1.76 6.13 -9.40
CA PHE A 36 -1.88 5.74 -10.81
C PHE A 36 -0.67 6.09 -11.71
N LEU A 37 0.17 7.07 -11.33
CA LEU A 37 1.12 7.73 -12.24
C LEU A 37 2.58 7.29 -12.03
N GLN A 38 2.82 6.12 -11.46
CA GLN A 38 4.17 5.73 -11.00
C GLN A 38 5.22 5.67 -12.12
N ASN A 39 4.79 5.52 -13.38
CA ASN A 39 5.67 5.74 -14.52
C ASN A 39 5.96 7.25 -14.68
N GLY A 40 7.21 7.66 -14.46
CA GLY A 40 7.61 9.07 -14.48
C GLY A 40 7.41 9.82 -13.17
N ALA A 41 7.35 9.10 -12.03
CA ALA A 41 7.25 9.72 -10.71
C ALA A 41 8.39 10.72 -10.46
N THR A 42 8.04 11.96 -10.09
CA THR A 42 9.03 12.97 -9.69
C THR A 42 9.55 12.70 -8.27
N ALA A 43 10.67 13.31 -7.90
CA ALA A 43 11.21 13.21 -6.52
C ALA A 43 10.17 13.56 -5.46
N THR A 44 9.42 14.65 -5.65
CA THR A 44 8.34 15.06 -4.75
C THR A 44 7.21 14.05 -4.66
N MET A 45 6.90 13.30 -5.73
CA MET A 45 5.89 12.23 -5.67
C MET A 45 6.38 11.05 -4.84
N VAL A 46 7.67 10.72 -4.94
CA VAL A 46 8.30 9.66 -4.13
C VAL A 46 8.33 10.08 -2.66
N GLU A 47 8.76 11.30 -2.36
CA GLU A 47 8.76 11.86 -1.00
C GLU A 47 7.36 11.83 -0.37
N ASN A 48 6.33 12.22 -1.13
CA ASN A 48 4.95 12.15 -0.64
C ASN A 48 4.49 10.73 -0.29
N GLN A 49 4.99 9.70 -0.99
CA GLN A 49 4.70 8.31 -0.66
C GLN A 49 5.44 7.87 0.59
N ASP A 50 6.71 8.26 0.72
CA ASP A 50 7.51 7.99 1.93
C ASP A 50 6.87 8.66 3.16
N ASP A 51 6.36 9.88 3.01
CA ASP A 51 5.65 10.59 4.08
C ASP A 51 4.32 9.91 4.42
N ALA A 52 3.58 9.40 3.42
CA ALA A 52 2.35 8.64 3.67
C ALA A 52 2.63 7.33 4.42
N LEU A 53 3.75 6.66 4.13
CA LEU A 53 4.23 5.50 4.88
C LEU A 53 4.60 5.90 6.32
N LYS A 54 5.48 6.88 6.49
CA LYS A 54 5.99 7.33 7.81
C LYS A 54 4.89 7.86 8.73
N SER A 55 3.93 8.59 8.17
CA SER A 55 2.80 9.17 8.93
C SER A 55 1.67 8.17 9.15
N HIS A 56 1.84 6.90 8.79
CA HIS A 56 0.82 5.86 8.89
C HIS A 56 -0.50 6.26 8.22
N ARG A 57 -0.44 7.02 7.14
CA ARG A 57 -1.64 7.51 6.44
C ARG A 57 -2.37 6.38 5.72
N ALA A 58 -1.65 5.38 5.21
CA ALA A 58 -2.26 4.23 4.56
C ALA A 58 -2.66 3.17 5.59
N ASP A 59 -3.80 2.52 5.39
CA ASP A 59 -4.18 1.33 6.15
C ASP A 59 -3.66 0.06 5.48
N ILE A 60 -3.59 0.10 4.14
CA ILE A 60 -3.11 -0.99 3.30
C ILE A 60 -1.99 -0.47 2.40
N ILE A 61 -0.90 -1.23 2.28
CA ILE A 61 0.20 -0.95 1.35
C ILE A 61 0.32 -2.10 0.37
N LEU A 62 0.46 -1.75 -0.91
CA LEU A 62 0.84 -2.66 -1.97
C LEU A 62 2.28 -2.33 -2.39
N SER A 63 3.14 -3.33 -2.48
CA SER A 63 4.48 -3.19 -3.04
C SER A 63 4.72 -4.29 -4.06
N ARG A 64 5.38 -3.95 -5.16
CA ARG A 64 5.87 -4.93 -6.14
C ARG A 64 7.38 -5.19 -6.02
N ASN A 65 8.08 -4.43 -5.18
CA ASN A 65 9.51 -4.60 -4.95
C ASN A 65 9.75 -5.14 -3.52
N PRO A 66 10.28 -6.37 -3.37
CA PRO A 66 10.56 -6.96 -2.06
C PRO A 66 11.69 -6.24 -1.33
N GLU A 67 12.50 -5.43 -2.01
CA GLU A 67 13.52 -4.59 -1.36
C GLU A 67 12.90 -3.52 -0.44
N HIS A 68 11.63 -3.15 -0.66
CA HIS A 68 10.92 -2.21 0.22
C HIS A 68 10.40 -2.88 1.50
N ASP A 69 10.45 -4.21 1.61
CA ASP A 69 9.88 -4.97 2.73
C ASP A 69 10.43 -4.54 4.11
N PRO A 70 11.76 -4.43 4.31
CA PRO A 70 12.30 -4.03 5.61
C PRO A 70 11.85 -2.61 6.02
N LEU A 71 11.70 -1.72 5.04
CA LEU A 71 11.26 -0.33 5.27
C LEU A 71 9.79 -0.26 5.64
N ILE A 72 8.92 -1.02 4.96
CA ILE A 72 7.49 -1.03 5.25
C ILE A 72 7.24 -1.64 6.64
N VAL A 73 7.91 -2.75 6.96
CA VAL A 73 7.77 -3.42 8.26
C VAL A 73 8.31 -2.57 9.41
N SER A 74 9.42 -1.85 9.21
CA SER A 74 9.98 -0.96 10.25
C SER A 74 9.06 0.20 10.62
N HIS A 75 8.11 0.56 9.75
CA HIS A 75 7.05 1.54 10.01
C HIS A 75 5.74 0.88 10.46
N GLY A 76 5.80 -0.27 11.13
CA GLY A 76 4.64 -0.83 11.83
C GLY A 76 3.56 -1.41 10.91
N TYR A 77 3.93 -1.85 9.72
CA TYR A 77 3.03 -2.62 8.85
C TYR A 77 3.39 -4.11 8.88
N THR A 78 2.38 -4.97 8.80
CA THR A 78 2.56 -6.42 8.75
C THR A 78 2.23 -6.92 7.37
N LYS A 79 3.14 -7.69 6.77
CA LYS A 79 2.87 -8.39 5.50
C LYS A 79 1.84 -9.49 5.74
N VAL A 80 0.74 -9.45 4.99
CA VAL A 80 -0.37 -10.43 5.11
C VAL A 80 -0.53 -11.28 3.87
N TYR A 81 0.05 -10.86 2.75
CA TYR A 81 0.03 -11.61 1.50
C TYR A 81 1.30 -11.34 0.71
N SER A 82 1.75 -12.36 -0.01
CA SER A 82 2.84 -12.28 -0.98
C SER A 82 2.55 -13.28 -2.09
N ASP A 83 2.46 -12.79 -3.32
CA ASP A 83 2.41 -13.65 -4.50
C ASP A 83 3.57 -13.32 -5.42
N TYR A 84 4.74 -13.87 -5.08
CA TYR A 84 5.93 -13.78 -5.91
C TYR A 84 6.01 -14.98 -6.87
N SER A 85 5.02 -15.12 -7.76
CA SER A 85 5.09 -16.16 -8.79
C SER A 85 6.25 -15.86 -9.75
N LYS A 86 7.27 -16.75 -9.79
CA LYS A 86 8.44 -16.58 -10.69
C LYS A 86 8.08 -16.54 -12.18
N ARG A 87 6.85 -16.91 -12.55
CA ARG A 87 6.38 -17.00 -13.95
C ARG A 87 5.86 -15.67 -14.49
N ASN A 88 5.37 -14.75 -13.64
CA ASN A 88 4.82 -13.47 -14.07
C ASN A 88 5.20 -12.38 -13.06
N ARG A 89 6.42 -11.82 -13.19
CA ARG A 89 6.89 -10.68 -12.39
C ARG A 89 5.99 -9.44 -12.54
N ASP A 90 5.26 -9.36 -13.64
CA ASP A 90 4.33 -8.26 -13.92
C ASP A 90 3.05 -8.29 -13.08
N VAL A 91 2.84 -9.32 -12.25
CA VAL A 91 1.63 -9.49 -11.43
C VAL A 91 1.95 -9.69 -9.95
N SER A 92 3.23 -9.86 -9.59
CA SER A 92 3.60 -10.13 -8.20
C SER A 92 3.42 -8.91 -7.30
N VAL A 93 2.72 -9.09 -6.18
CA VAL A 93 2.44 -8.03 -5.20
C VAL A 93 2.53 -8.57 -3.77
N ASP A 94 3.19 -7.80 -2.92
CA ASP A 94 3.13 -7.93 -1.47
C ASP A 94 2.07 -6.97 -0.92
N VAL A 95 1.23 -7.48 -0.03
CA VAL A 95 0.20 -6.70 0.65
C VAL A 95 0.53 -6.61 2.13
N TYR A 96 0.46 -5.40 2.64
CA TYR A 96 0.68 -5.09 4.03
C TYR A 96 -0.51 -4.37 4.61
N VAL A 97 -0.78 -4.62 5.89
CA VAL A 97 -1.79 -3.88 6.65
C VAL A 97 -1.12 -3.20 7.83
N LYS A 98 -1.63 -2.03 8.20
CA LYS A 98 -1.20 -1.32 9.41
C LYS A 98 -1.38 -2.26 10.59
N ALA A 99 -0.33 -2.49 11.38
CA ALA A 99 -0.45 -3.30 12.58
C ALA A 99 -1.45 -2.64 13.54
N PRO A 100 -2.29 -3.42 14.24
CA PRO A 100 -3.13 -2.86 15.28
C PRO A 100 -2.25 -2.14 16.31
N THR A 101 -2.58 -0.90 16.63
CA THR A 101 -1.93 -0.17 17.71
C THR A 101 -2.11 -0.99 19.01
N PRO A 102 -1.03 -1.25 19.78
CA PRO A 102 -1.16 -1.91 21.08
C PRO A 102 -2.12 -1.20 22.03
#